data_AF-A0A7K0T9H6-F1
#
_entry.id   AF-A0A7K0T9H6-F1
#
_cell.length_a   1.000
_cell.length_b   1.000
_cell.length_c   1.000
_cell.angle_alpha   90.00
_cell.angle_beta   90.00
_cell.angle_gamma   90.00
#
_symmetry.space_group_name_H-M   'P 1'
#
loop_
_entity.id
_entity.type
_entity.pdbx_description
1 polymer ?
#
loop_
_entity_poly.entity_id
_entity_poly.type
_entity_poly.pdbx_seq_one_letter_code
_entity_poly.pdbx_strand_id
1 'polypeptide(L)'
;MASKSQSGKKTFVLDTSVLLADPGALYKFAEHEVIIPIAVIGELESKRDHPELGYFARAALRALDDLRITHGRLDKALTITPEGGTLSVELNHNDLSTLPQGFLRDGTNDSRILAIAKNLMGDGKQVVLVTKDLPLRVKASSV
;
A
#
# COMPACT_ATOMS: atom_id res chain seq x y z
N MET A 1 -37.22 -7.39 6.01
CA MET A 1 -36.11 -6.50 5.61
C MET A 1 -34.85 -7.35 5.55
N ALA A 2 -34.49 -7.84 4.36
CA ALA A 2 -33.27 -8.61 4.18
C ALA A 2 -32.07 -7.67 4.28
N SER A 3 -31.08 -8.03 5.10
CA SER A 3 -29.81 -7.30 5.19
C SER A 3 -29.18 -7.27 3.80
N LYS A 4 -29.04 -6.07 3.22
CA LYS A 4 -28.15 -5.87 2.08
C LYS A 4 -26.79 -6.46 2.47
N SER A 5 -26.33 -7.49 1.77
CA SER A 5 -24.95 -7.91 1.86
C SER A 5 -24.10 -6.68 1.61
N GLN A 6 -23.27 -6.26 2.56
CA GLN A 6 -22.14 -5.39 2.25
C GLN A 6 -21.33 -6.14 1.19
N SER A 7 -21.46 -5.76 -0.09
CA SER A 7 -20.47 -6.18 -1.09
C SER A 7 -19.16 -5.54 -0.65
N GLY A 8 -18.32 -6.37 -0.03
CA GLY A 8 -17.40 -5.99 1.03
C GLY A 8 -16.37 -4.94 0.63
N LYS A 9 -16.13 -3.99 1.55
CA LYS A 9 -15.03 -3.04 1.45
C LYS A 9 -13.71 -3.81 1.32
N LYS A 10 -12.97 -3.56 0.25
CA LYS A 10 -11.65 -4.14 0.00
C LYS A 10 -10.56 -3.29 0.64
N THR A 11 -9.41 -3.91 0.86
CA THR A 11 -8.18 -3.28 1.32
C THR A 11 -7.11 -3.43 0.25
N PHE A 12 -6.69 -2.32 -0.34
CA PHE A 12 -5.66 -2.27 -1.36
C PHE A 12 -4.31 -1.96 -0.72
N VAL A 13 -3.34 -2.85 -0.88
CA VAL A 13 -1.95 -2.60 -0.48
C VAL A 13 -1.22 -2.12 -1.73
N LEU A 14 -0.72 -0.88 -1.72
CA LEU A 14 -0.01 -0.33 -2.87
C LEU A 14 1.49 -0.52 -2.74
N ASP A 15 2.09 -0.81 -3.88
CA ASP A 15 3.53 -0.85 -4.08
C ASP A 15 4.03 0.46 -4.73
N THR A 16 5.34 0.74 -4.61
CA THR A 16 6.00 1.93 -5.16
C THR A 16 5.81 2.04 -6.67
N SER A 17 5.84 0.91 -7.38
CA SER A 17 5.66 0.87 -8.83
C SER A 17 4.34 1.49 -9.30
N VAL A 18 3.29 1.45 -8.47
CA VAL A 18 2.00 2.08 -8.75
C VAL A 18 2.11 3.60 -8.65
N LEU A 19 2.71 4.11 -7.57
CA LEU A 19 2.84 5.55 -7.32
C LEU A 19 3.85 6.22 -8.26
N LEU A 20 4.87 5.49 -8.70
CA LEU A 20 5.78 5.94 -9.75
C LEU A 20 5.14 5.97 -11.14
N ALA A 21 4.12 5.15 -11.38
CA ALA A 21 3.35 5.20 -12.62
C ALA A 21 2.26 6.27 -12.59
N ASP A 22 1.64 6.48 -11.43
CA ASP A 22 0.56 7.44 -11.22
C ASP A 22 0.54 7.91 -9.75
N PRO A 23 1.10 9.09 -9.44
CA PRO A 23 1.08 9.67 -8.10
C PRO A 23 -0.32 9.93 -7.56
N GLY A 24 -1.31 10.08 -8.45
CA GLY A 24 -2.71 10.28 -8.07
C GLY A 24 -3.43 8.98 -7.70
N ALA A 25 -2.79 7.82 -7.84
CA ALA A 25 -3.41 6.52 -7.57
C ALA A 25 -3.97 6.39 -6.15
N LEU A 26 -3.39 7.10 -5.16
CA LEU A 26 -3.86 7.12 -3.77
C LEU A 26 -5.38 7.37 -3.66
N TYR A 27 -5.92 8.21 -4.54
CA TYR A 27 -7.32 8.67 -4.51
C TYR A 27 -8.26 7.85 -5.42
N LYS A 28 -7.77 6.80 -6.08
CA LYS A 28 -8.51 6.09 -7.15
C LYS A 28 -9.20 4.80 -6.69
N PHE A 29 -9.46 4.68 -5.38
CA PHE A 29 -10.01 3.47 -4.76
C PHE A 29 -11.43 3.64 -4.20
N ALA A 30 -12.17 4.69 -4.61
CA ALA A 30 -13.57 4.92 -4.24
C ALA A 30 -13.80 4.81 -2.72
N GLU A 31 -14.69 3.94 -2.25
CA GLU A 31 -15.01 3.75 -0.83
C GLU A 31 -14.01 2.85 -0.05
N HIS A 32 -13.01 2.31 -0.75
CA HIS A 32 -12.14 1.25 -0.24
C HIS A 32 -10.99 1.76 0.64
N GLU A 33 -10.37 0.84 1.37
CA GLU A 33 -9.20 1.14 2.19
C GLU A 33 -7.93 0.99 1.36
N VAL A 34 -7.01 1.95 1.50
CA VAL A 34 -5.69 1.97 0.89
C VAL A 34 -4.65 1.92 2.00
N ILE A 35 -3.75 0.96 1.90
CA ILE A 35 -2.63 0.76 2.82
C ILE A 35 -1.33 1.00 2.05
N ILE A 36 -0.51 1.91 2.56
CA ILE A 36 0.82 2.21 2.03
C ILE A 36 1.87 1.63 2.99
N PRO A 37 2.59 0.56 2.62
CA PRO A 37 3.71 0.07 3.41
C PRO A 37 4.77 1.16 3.62
N ILE A 38 5.33 1.29 4.83
CA ILE A 38 6.39 2.28 5.10
C ILE A 38 7.60 2.16 4.16
N ALA A 39 7.89 0.93 3.69
CA ALA A 39 8.95 0.67 2.71
C ALA A 39 8.76 1.45 1.40
N VAL A 40 7.51 1.64 0.96
CA VAL A 40 7.19 2.40 -0.26
C VAL A 40 7.62 3.85 -0.15
N ILE A 41 7.49 4.47 1.02
CA ILE A 41 7.95 5.84 1.25
C ILE A 41 9.47 5.95 1.09
N GLY A 42 10.22 5.00 1.67
CA GLY A 42 11.68 4.95 1.52
C GLY A 42 12.13 4.75 0.07
N GLU A 43 11.41 3.91 -0.69
CA GLU A 43 11.70 3.72 -2.11
C GLU A 43 11.40 4.97 -2.94
N LEU A 44 10.27 5.64 -2.72
CA LEU A 44 9.95 6.91 -3.38
C LEU A 44 11.04 7.96 -3.12
N GLU A 45 11.51 8.09 -1.88
CA GLU A 45 12.59 9.01 -1.53
C GLU A 45 13.88 8.67 -2.30
N SER A 46 14.23 7.39 -2.40
CA SER A 46 15.40 6.94 -3.19
C SER A 46 15.29 7.27 -4.69
N LYS A 47 14.07 7.42 -5.20
CA LYS A 47 13.79 7.74 -6.61
C LYS A 47 13.57 9.23 -6.85
N ARG A 48 13.60 10.07 -5.80
CA ARG A 48 13.28 11.50 -5.89
C ARG A 48 14.14 12.25 -6.91
N ASP A 49 15.39 11.88 -7.07
CA ASP A 49 16.35 12.53 -7.97
C ASP A 49 16.59 11.74 -9.27
N HIS A 50 15.78 10.70 -9.52
CA HIS A 50 15.87 9.92 -10.76
C HIS A 50 15.49 10.78 -11.97
N PRO A 51 16.26 10.76 -13.08
CA PRO A 51 15.99 11.61 -14.26
C PRO A 51 14.57 11.44 -14.82
N GLU A 52 14.08 10.20 -14.88
CA GLU A 52 12.77 9.88 -15.47
C GLU A 52 11.65 9.76 -14.44
N LEU A 53 11.97 9.37 -13.20
CA LEU A 53 10.98 8.98 -12.20
C LEU A 53 10.84 10.01 -11.08
N GLY A 54 11.80 10.92 -10.94
CA GLY A 54 11.86 11.87 -9.84
C GLY A 54 10.66 12.80 -9.76
N TYR A 55 10.07 13.16 -10.90
CA TYR A 55 8.82 13.91 -10.92
C TYR A 55 7.69 13.16 -10.21
N PHE A 56 7.45 11.90 -10.59
CA PHE A 56 6.40 11.06 -10.03
C PHE A 56 6.65 10.77 -8.55
N ALA A 57 7.90 10.45 -8.19
CA ALA A 57 8.30 10.24 -6.80
C ALA A 57 8.02 11.48 -5.93
N ARG A 58 8.44 12.68 -6.37
CA ARG A 58 8.16 13.94 -5.66
C ARG A 58 6.68 14.23 -5.55
N ALA A 59 5.91 13.99 -6.61
CA ALA A 59 4.47 14.21 -6.59
C ALA A 59 3.77 13.30 -5.58
N ALA A 60 4.14 12.01 -5.52
CA ALA A 60 3.59 11.07 -4.56
C ALA A 60 3.99 11.44 -3.11
N LEU A 61 5.25 11.79 -2.89
CA LEU A 61 5.74 12.24 -1.57
C LEU A 61 5.04 13.51 -1.11
N ARG A 62 4.80 14.48 -2.00
CA ARG A 62 4.04 15.70 -1.68
C ARG A 62 2.61 15.38 -1.30
N ALA A 63 1.92 14.52 -2.05
CA ALA A 63 0.55 14.11 -1.70
C ALA A 63 0.47 13.46 -0.32
N LEU A 64 1.45 12.61 0.04
CA LEU A 64 1.55 12.02 1.37
C LEU A 64 1.85 13.08 2.45
N ASP A 65 2.73 14.04 2.17
CA ASP A 65 3.04 15.12 3.11
C ASP A 65 1.86 16.07 3.32
N ASP A 66 1.10 16.40 2.27
CA ASP A 66 -0.11 17.22 2.36
C ASP A 66 -1.17 16.56 3.27
N LEU A 67 -1.35 15.23 3.12
CA LEU A 67 -2.21 14.45 4.02
C LEU A 67 -1.69 14.46 5.47
N ARG A 68 -0.37 14.31 5.66
CA ARG A 68 0.26 14.39 6.99
C ARG A 68 0.08 15.76 7.63
N ILE A 69 0.23 16.84 6.87
CA ILE A 69 0.05 18.22 7.34
C ILE A 69 -1.42 18.45 7.74
N THR A 70 -2.36 17.97 6.92
CA THR A 70 -3.80 18.16 7.14
C THR A 70 -4.31 17.36 8.34
N HIS A 71 -3.85 16.11 8.50
CA HIS A 71 -4.37 15.18 9.52
C HIS A 71 -3.43 14.96 10.73
N GLY A 72 -2.22 15.54 10.69
CA GLY A 72 -1.17 15.42 11.71
C GLY A 72 -0.37 14.12 11.68
N ARG A 73 -0.93 13.03 11.14
CA ARG A 73 -0.33 11.69 11.10
C ARG A 73 -0.87 10.87 9.94
N LEU A 74 -0.15 9.83 9.52
CA LEU A 74 -0.55 8.93 8.43
C LEU A 74 -0.80 7.48 8.88
N ASP A 75 -0.42 7.09 10.09
CA ASP A 75 -0.52 5.72 10.61
C ASP A 75 -1.92 5.34 11.13
N LYS A 76 -2.92 6.18 10.87
CA LYS A 76 -4.34 5.94 11.14
C LYS A 76 -5.13 6.17 9.87
N ALA A 77 -6.26 5.47 9.73
CA ALA A 77 -7.13 5.61 8.57
C ALA A 77 -7.62 7.07 8.45
N LEU A 78 -7.27 7.71 7.34
CA LEU A 78 -7.68 9.06 6.95
C LEU A 78 -8.67 8.97 5.81
N THR A 79 -9.82 9.63 5.90
CA THR A 79 -10.73 9.71 4.75
C THR A 79 -10.14 10.61 3.68
N ILE A 80 -9.91 10.09 2.49
CA ILE A 80 -9.24 10.78 1.37
C ILE A 80 -10.08 10.90 0.11
N THR A 81 -11.25 10.25 0.04
CA THR A 81 -12.17 10.34 -1.10
C THR A 81 -13.57 10.76 -0.67
N PRO A 82 -14.38 11.40 -1.55
CA PRO A 82 -15.78 11.72 -1.30
C PRO A 82 -16.65 10.49 -0.99
N GLU A 83 -16.28 9.32 -1.51
CA GLU A 83 -17.00 8.06 -1.33
C GLU A 83 -16.71 7.40 0.03
N GLY A 84 -15.83 7.98 0.86
CA GLY A 84 -15.45 7.44 2.17
C GLY A 84 -14.28 6.46 2.12
N GLY A 85 -13.49 6.50 1.05
CA GLY A 85 -12.22 5.79 0.93
C GLY A 85 -11.20 6.32 1.92
N THR A 86 -10.42 5.40 2.47
CA THR A 86 -9.47 5.72 3.55
C THR A 86 -8.05 5.37 3.16
N LEU A 87 -7.07 6.15 3.61
CA LEU A 87 -5.65 5.85 3.47
C LEU A 87 -4.97 5.77 4.83
N SER A 88 -4.06 4.82 5.00
CA SER A 88 -3.09 4.83 6.09
C SER A 88 -1.75 4.24 5.67
N VAL A 89 -0.69 4.63 6.39
CA VAL A 89 0.65 4.08 6.24
C VAL A 89 0.84 2.97 7.26
N GLU A 90 1.18 1.77 6.77
CA GLU A 90 1.43 0.61 7.62
C GLU A 90 2.88 0.59 8.11
N LEU A 91 3.05 0.69 9.43
CA LEU A 91 4.34 0.79 10.11
C LEU A 91 4.81 -0.55 10.71
N ASN A 92 3.89 -1.40 11.15
CA ASN A 92 4.15 -2.39 12.20
C ASN A 92 3.94 -3.85 11.78
N HIS A 93 3.09 -4.15 10.79
CA HIS A 93 2.79 -5.53 10.34
C HIS A 93 3.92 -6.17 9.50
N ASN A 94 5.17 -5.94 9.90
CA ASN A 94 6.39 -6.53 9.34
C ASN A 94 6.75 -7.88 9.98
N ASP A 95 5.83 -8.56 10.67
CA ASP A 95 6.14 -9.92 11.15
C ASP A 95 6.30 -10.84 9.94
N LEU A 96 7.55 -11.05 9.54
CA LEU A 96 7.91 -11.87 8.40
C LEU A 96 7.72 -13.37 8.69
N SER A 97 7.49 -13.77 9.95
CA SER A 97 7.28 -15.18 10.31
C SER A 97 6.05 -15.79 9.63
N THR A 98 5.12 -14.96 9.16
CA THR A 98 3.94 -15.40 8.41
C THR A 98 4.27 -15.81 6.97
N LEU A 99 5.45 -15.48 6.44
CA LEU A 99 5.87 -15.85 5.09
C LEU A 99 6.74 -17.12 5.07
N PRO A 100 6.75 -17.87 3.94
CA PRO A 100 7.64 -19.03 3.79
C PRO A 100 9.12 -18.63 3.94
N GLN A 101 9.95 -19.50 4.53
CA GLN A 101 11.37 -19.21 4.79
C GLN A 101 12.16 -18.77 3.54
N GLY A 102 11.77 -19.20 2.34
CA GLY A 102 12.39 -18.77 1.09
C GLY A 102 12.29 -17.26 0.83
N PHE A 103 11.29 -16.58 1.40
CA PHE A 103 11.08 -15.13 1.24
C PHE A 103 11.88 -14.30 2.25
N LEU A 104 12.39 -14.94 3.31
CA LEU A 104 13.14 -14.29 4.40
C LEU A 104 14.61 -14.05 4.07
N ARG A 105 15.16 -14.85 3.15
CA ARG A 105 16.59 -14.81 2.80
C ARG A 105 17.01 -13.50 2.12
N ASP A 106 16.06 -12.79 1.52
CA ASP A 106 16.36 -11.58 0.76
C ASP A 106 16.14 -10.29 1.56
N GLY A 107 15.44 -10.31 2.70
CA GLY A 107 15.18 -9.10 3.52
C GLY A 107 14.57 -7.91 2.75
N THR A 108 14.01 -8.15 1.56
CA THR A 108 13.62 -7.13 0.59
C THR A 108 12.30 -6.47 0.98
N ASN A 109 12.09 -5.26 0.47
CA ASN A 109 10.84 -4.54 0.61
C ASN A 109 9.64 -5.35 0.10
N ASP A 110 9.81 -6.16 -0.96
CA ASP A 110 8.83 -7.15 -1.43
C ASP A 110 8.28 -8.02 -0.30
N SER A 111 9.16 -8.64 0.49
CA SER A 111 8.76 -9.55 1.57
C SER A 111 7.99 -8.80 2.67
N ARG A 112 8.31 -7.52 2.93
CA ARG A 112 7.55 -6.68 3.86
C ARG A 112 6.15 -6.37 3.34
N ILE A 113 6.05 -6.01 2.06
CA ILE A 113 4.76 -5.73 1.41
C ILE A 113 3.86 -6.99 1.43
N LEU A 114 4.42 -8.16 1.16
CA LEU A 114 3.70 -9.43 1.20
C LEU A 114 3.30 -9.83 2.62
N ALA A 115 4.15 -9.61 3.62
CA ALA A 115 3.82 -9.88 5.02
C ALA A 115 2.65 -9.01 5.48
N ILE A 116 2.66 -7.72 5.13
CA ILE A 116 1.55 -6.80 5.42
C ILE A 116 0.26 -7.32 4.78
N ALA A 117 0.29 -7.63 3.48
CA ALA A 117 -0.89 -8.14 2.79
C ALA A 117 -1.44 -9.42 3.44
N LYS A 118 -0.57 -10.37 3.79
CA LYS A 118 -0.93 -11.63 4.42
C LYS A 118 -1.48 -11.44 5.84
N ASN A 119 -0.89 -10.56 6.63
CA ASN A 119 -1.33 -10.26 7.99
C ASN A 119 -2.72 -9.62 7.98
N LEU A 120 -2.96 -8.67 7.08
CA LEU A 120 -4.30 -8.06 6.89
C LEU A 120 -5.35 -9.09 6.45
N MET A 121 -4.98 -10.09 5.64
CA MET A 121 -5.86 -11.22 5.33
C MET A 121 -6.15 -12.08 6.56
N GLY A 122 -5.16 -12.30 7.41
CA GLY A 122 -5.30 -12.99 8.70
C GLY A 122 -6.26 -12.28 9.66
N ASP A 123 -6.32 -10.95 9.61
CA ASP A 123 -7.29 -10.12 10.33
C ASP A 123 -8.70 -10.14 9.71
N GLY A 124 -8.92 -10.94 8.66
CA GLY A 124 -10.21 -11.11 7.99
C GLY A 124 -10.52 -10.05 6.92
N LYS A 125 -9.54 -9.23 6.51
CA LYS A 125 -9.75 -8.24 5.43
C LYS A 125 -9.70 -8.89 4.05
N GLN A 126 -10.48 -8.35 3.11
CA GLN A 126 -10.36 -8.70 1.69
C GLN A 126 -9.24 -7.88 1.04
N VAL A 127 -8.06 -8.46 0.96
CA VAL A 127 -6.85 -7.75 0.52
C VAL A 127 -6.58 -7.92 -0.98
N VAL A 128 -6.18 -6.84 -1.64
CA VAL A 128 -5.69 -6.82 -3.01
C VAL A 128 -4.34 -6.12 -3.05
N LEU A 129 -3.29 -6.82 -3.44
CA LEU A 129 -1.99 -6.21 -3.71
C LEU A 129 -2.01 -5.55 -5.10
N VAL A 130 -1.64 -4.28 -5.18
CA VAL A 130 -1.55 -3.52 -6.43
C VAL A 130 -0.09 -3.24 -6.72
N THR A 131 0.43 -3.83 -7.80
CA THR A 131 1.82 -3.68 -8.23
C THR A 131 1.95 -3.84 -9.74
N LYS A 132 2.92 -3.15 -10.34
CA LYS A 132 3.32 -3.34 -11.73
C LYS A 132 4.48 -4.33 -11.87
N ASP A 133 5.11 -4.74 -10.77
CA ASP A 133 6.30 -5.57 -10.78
C ASP A 133 5.98 -7.06 -10.92
N LEU A 134 6.49 -7.66 -12.00
CA LEU A 134 6.27 -9.09 -12.28
C LEU A 134 6.82 -10.01 -11.17
N PRO A 135 8.05 -9.81 -10.63
CA PRO A 135 8.55 -10.66 -9.56
C PRO A 135 7.65 -10.65 -8.32
N LEU A 136 7.15 -9.47 -7.92
CA LEU A 136 6.27 -9.33 -6.77
C LEU A 136 4.92 -10.04 -7.00
N ARG A 137 4.35 -9.95 -8.21
CA ARG A 137 3.14 -10.71 -8.56
C ARG A 137 3.33 -12.22 -8.46
N VAL A 138 4.44 -12.74 -9.00
CA VAL A 138 4.75 -14.18 -8.96
C VAL A 138 4.92 -14.66 -7.51
N LYS A 139 5.63 -13.89 -6.70
CA LYS A 139 5.79 -14.15 -5.26
C LYS A 139 4.43 -14.16 -4.54
N ALA A 140 3.56 -13.18 -4.81
CA ALA A 140 2.22 -13.09 -4.22
C ALA A 140 1.29 -14.24 -4.63
N SER A 141 1.38 -14.74 -5.88
CA SER A 141 0.55 -15.84 -6.36
C SER A 141 1.02 -17.23 -5.93
N SER A 142 2.20 -17.31 -5.30
CA SER A 142 2.81 -18.58 -4.88
C SER A 142 2.54 -18.93 -3.41
N VAL A 143 1.70 -18.13 -2.73
CA VAL A 143 1.33 -18.25 -1.30
C VAL A 143 -0.18 -18.19 -1.13
#